data_AF-A0A2E5CE36-F1
#
_entry.id   AF-A0A2E5CE36-F1
#
_cell.length_a   1.000
_cell.length_b   1.000
_cell.length_c   1.000
_cell.angle_alpha   90.00
_cell.angle_beta   90.00
_cell.angle_gamma   90.00
#
_symmetry.space_group_name_H-M   'P 1'
#
loop_
_entity.id
_entity.type
_entity.pdbx_description
1 polymer ?
#
loop_
_entity_poly.entity_id
_entity_poly.type
_entity_poly.pdbx_seq_one_letter_code
_entity_poly.pdbx_strand_id
1 'polypeptide(L)'
;MAKMLQSYIDDSEHSKWSMKNAIYILSTIVLIAFLYYCIKPYFYYFERFFLGESPQKSPLCENSKHLYLEGLVEKELNKLKEMSFEQREHYLRLHTRQVKKLNGRETIIEIIKEHNRIKVRAFPKTPFGQLFETSKKLTLN
;
A
#
# COMPACT_ATOMS: atom_id res chain seq x y z
N MET A 1 69.00 -17.24 -4.47
CA MET A 1 68.10 -17.30 -3.29
C MET A 1 67.19 -16.07 -3.19
N ALA A 2 67.71 -14.83 -3.23
CA ALA A 2 66.88 -13.61 -3.15
C ALA A 2 65.81 -13.44 -4.27
N LYS A 3 66.13 -13.76 -5.53
CA LYS A 3 65.16 -13.68 -6.65
C LYS A 3 63.98 -14.66 -6.54
N MET A 4 64.17 -15.79 -5.86
CA MET A 4 63.15 -16.83 -5.71
C MET A 4 62.16 -16.46 -4.61
N LEU A 5 62.62 -15.79 -3.55
CA LEU A 5 61.75 -15.22 -2.52
C LEU A 5 60.91 -14.06 -3.06
N GLN A 6 61.48 -13.22 -3.93
CA GLN A 6 60.74 -12.12 -4.56
C GLN A 6 59.59 -12.62 -5.45
N SER A 7 59.79 -13.67 -6.25
CA SER A 7 58.73 -14.22 -7.09
C SER A 7 57.60 -14.87 -6.27
N TYR A 8 57.92 -15.51 -5.16
CA TYR A 8 56.90 -16.05 -4.24
C TYR A 8 56.09 -14.95 -3.53
N ILE A 9 56.72 -13.81 -3.22
CA ILE A 9 56.03 -12.65 -2.63
C ILE A 9 55.10 -12.01 -3.68
N ASP A 10 55.59 -11.77 -4.89
CA ASP A 10 54.81 -11.21 -6.00
C ASP A 10 53.62 -12.11 -6.38
N ASP A 11 53.80 -13.43 -6.50
CA ASP A 11 52.71 -14.38 -6.78
C ASP A 11 51.66 -14.40 -5.65
N SER A 12 52.10 -14.25 -4.39
CA SER A 12 51.20 -14.19 -3.24
C SER A 12 50.37 -12.90 -3.18
N GLU A 13 50.95 -11.77 -3.59
CA GLU A 13 50.25 -10.49 -3.66
C GLU A 13 49.30 -10.44 -4.84
N HIS A 14 49.70 -10.97 -6.00
CA HIS A 14 48.86 -11.04 -7.19
C HIS A 14 47.65 -11.96 -6.98
N SER A 15 47.85 -13.10 -6.28
CA SER A 15 46.80 -14.01 -5.85
C SER A 15 45.82 -13.37 -4.86
N LYS A 16 46.32 -12.64 -3.85
CA LYS A 16 45.48 -11.88 -2.90
C LYS A 16 44.70 -10.75 -3.58
N TRP A 17 45.27 -10.09 -4.57
CA TRP A 17 44.62 -9.03 -5.33
C TRP A 17 43.49 -9.60 -6.21
N SER A 18 43.74 -10.72 -6.88
CA SER A 18 42.74 -11.48 -7.64
C SER A 18 41.58 -11.95 -6.74
N MET A 19 41.89 -12.45 -5.54
CA MET A 19 40.88 -12.92 -4.58
C MET A 19 40.01 -11.77 -4.04
N LYS A 20 40.61 -10.60 -3.74
CA LYS A 20 39.84 -9.41 -3.32
C LYS A 20 38.89 -8.92 -4.41
N ASN A 21 39.34 -8.91 -5.66
CA ASN A 21 38.49 -8.53 -6.79
C ASN A 21 37.35 -9.52 -7.02
N ALA A 22 37.62 -10.82 -6.89
CA ALA A 22 36.59 -11.85 -6.99
C ALA A 22 35.52 -11.69 -5.90
N ILE A 23 35.93 -11.44 -4.64
CA ILE A 23 35.01 -11.19 -3.52
C ILE A 23 34.19 -9.93 -3.79
N TYR A 24 34.81 -8.85 -4.27
CA TYR A 24 34.11 -7.60 -4.59
C TYR A 24 33.04 -7.83 -5.67
N ILE A 25 33.38 -8.53 -6.75
CA ILE A 25 32.43 -8.86 -7.83
C ILE A 25 31.28 -9.72 -7.30
N LEU A 26 31.57 -10.78 -6.53
CA LEU A 26 30.54 -11.64 -5.92
C LEU A 26 29.63 -10.87 -4.97
N SER A 27 30.19 -10.03 -4.09
CA SER A 27 29.40 -9.19 -3.18
C SER A 27 28.51 -8.20 -3.93
N THR A 28 28.99 -7.66 -5.06
CA THR A 28 28.23 -6.74 -5.89
C THR A 28 27.06 -7.44 -6.58
N ILE A 29 27.28 -8.65 -7.11
CA ILE A 29 26.23 -9.47 -7.72
C ILE A 29 25.16 -9.83 -6.69
N VAL A 30 25.56 -10.23 -5.47
CA VAL A 30 24.62 -10.54 -4.38
C VAL A 30 23.83 -9.30 -3.97
N LEU A 31 24.46 -8.13 -3.87
CA LEU A 31 23.78 -6.88 -3.54
C LEU A 31 22.76 -6.48 -4.62
N ILE A 32 23.14 -6.58 -5.90
CA ILE A 32 22.24 -6.30 -7.03
C ILE A 32 21.06 -7.28 -7.04
N ALA A 33 21.32 -8.56 -6.82
CA ALA A 33 20.26 -9.57 -6.74
C ALA A 33 19.32 -9.32 -5.55
N PHE A 34 19.85 -8.97 -4.38
CA PHE A 34 19.06 -8.62 -3.21
C PHE A 34 18.17 -7.40 -3.49
N LEU A 35 18.73 -6.32 -4.04
CA LEU A 35 17.97 -5.13 -4.43
C LEU A 35 16.87 -5.47 -5.46
N TYR A 36 17.19 -6.30 -6.45
CA TYR A 36 16.21 -6.77 -7.42
C TYR A 36 15.08 -7.56 -6.74
N TYR A 37 15.39 -8.50 -5.85
CA TYR A 37 14.37 -9.26 -5.11
C TYR A 37 13.52 -8.39 -4.19
N CYS A 38 14.11 -7.38 -3.55
CA CYS A 38 13.37 -6.44 -2.72
C CYS A 38 12.40 -5.57 -3.54
N ILE A 39 12.79 -5.18 -4.75
CA ILE A 39 11.99 -4.26 -5.59
C ILE A 39 11.02 -5.05 -6.50
N LYS A 40 11.32 -6.30 -6.86
CA LYS A 40 10.48 -7.19 -7.68
C LYS A 40 8.99 -7.20 -7.31
N PRO A 41 8.57 -7.36 -6.03
CA PRO A 41 7.15 -7.35 -5.70
C PRO A 41 6.48 -6.00 -5.95
N TYR A 42 7.24 -4.90 -5.98
CA TYR A 42 6.72 -3.56 -6.24
C TYR A 42 6.56 -3.26 -7.74
N PHE A 43 7.37 -3.88 -8.62
CA PHE A 43 7.23 -3.70 -10.08
C PHE A 43 5.83 -4.05 -10.58
N TYR A 44 5.23 -5.12 -10.06
CA TYR A 44 3.85 -5.51 -10.40
C TYR A 44 2.82 -4.42 -10.05
N TYR A 45 3.03 -3.70 -8.94
CA TYR A 45 2.17 -2.58 -8.55
C TYR A 45 2.40 -1.35 -9.42
N PHE A 46 3.66 -1.05 -9.75
CA PHE A 46 4.01 0.06 -10.63
C PHE A 46 3.46 -0.15 -12.05
N GLU A 47 3.61 -1.35 -12.61
CA GLU A 47 3.11 -1.69 -13.94
C GLU A 47 1.59 -1.51 -14.02
N ARG A 48 0.84 -2.02 -13.04
CA ARG A 48 -0.62 -1.83 -12.96
C ARG A 48 -1.04 -0.37 -12.74
N PHE A 49 -0.25 0.41 -11.99
CA PHE A 49 -0.48 1.84 -11.80
C PHE A 49 -0.35 2.63 -13.11
N PHE A 50 0.68 2.36 -13.91
CA PHE A 50 0.88 3.03 -15.20
C PHE A 50 -0.09 2.56 -16.29
N LEU A 51 -0.55 1.32 -16.23
CA LEU A 51 -1.55 0.77 -17.15
C LEU A 51 -2.98 1.27 -16.87
N GLY A 52 -3.20 2.03 -15.79
CA GLY A 52 -4.52 2.56 -15.44
C GLY A 52 -5.54 1.49 -15.05
N GLU A 53 -5.10 0.25 -14.82
CA GLU A 53 -5.96 -0.81 -14.34
C GLU A 53 -6.34 -0.53 -12.88
N SER A 54 -7.65 -0.47 -12.59
CA SER A 54 -8.12 -0.35 -11.21
C SER A 54 -7.50 -1.47 -10.37
N PRO A 55 -6.94 -1.19 -9.18
CA PRO A 55 -6.29 -2.22 -8.38
C PRO A 55 -7.30 -3.31 -8.05
N GLN A 56 -7.21 -4.46 -8.73
CA GLN A 56 -7.84 -5.68 -8.26
C GLN A 56 -7.22 -5.98 -6.90
N LYS A 57 -8.11 -6.00 -5.89
CA LYS A 57 -7.86 -6.24 -4.47
C LYS A 57 -6.47 -6.82 -4.22
N SER A 58 -5.59 -6.03 -3.61
CA SER A 58 -4.29 -6.50 -3.15
C SER A 58 -4.47 -7.82 -2.37
N PRO A 59 -3.54 -8.78 -2.43
CA PRO A 59 -3.53 -9.90 -1.48
C PRO A 59 -3.42 -9.43 -0.02
N LEU A 60 -3.11 -8.14 0.23
CA LEU A 60 -3.22 -7.51 1.55
C LEU A 60 -4.63 -6.99 1.87
N CYS A 61 -5.55 -6.90 0.90
CA CYS A 61 -6.96 -6.53 1.10
C CYS A 61 -7.77 -7.66 1.75
N GLU A 62 -7.28 -8.89 1.76
CA GLU A 62 -7.84 -9.97 2.59
C GLU A 62 -7.44 -9.83 4.08
N ASN A 63 -6.63 -8.82 4.44
CA ASN A 63 -6.35 -8.55 5.84
C ASN A 63 -7.61 -8.07 6.57
N SER A 64 -7.83 -8.69 7.74
CA SER A 64 -8.66 -8.23 8.85
C SER A 64 -8.51 -6.74 9.23
N LYS A 65 -7.49 -6.04 8.70
CA LYS A 65 -7.30 -4.60 8.82
C LYS A 65 -8.36 -3.78 8.08
N HIS A 66 -9.12 -4.30 7.12
CA HIS A 66 -10.24 -3.56 6.51
C HIS A 66 -11.58 -3.70 7.25
N LEU A 67 -11.71 -4.67 8.17
CA LEU A 67 -12.93 -4.91 8.95
C LEU A 67 -13.39 -3.66 9.71
N TYR A 68 -12.46 -2.84 10.22
CA TYR A 68 -12.83 -1.62 10.95
C TYR A 68 -13.42 -0.54 10.01
N LEU A 69 -13.00 -0.50 8.75
CA LEU A 69 -13.57 0.39 7.73
C LEU A 69 -14.95 -0.10 7.29
N GLU A 70 -15.10 -1.42 7.10
CA GLU A 70 -16.40 -2.02 6.80
C GLU A 70 -17.43 -1.74 7.89
N GLY A 71 -17.08 -1.96 9.16
CA GLY A 71 -17.97 -1.66 10.28
C GLY A 71 -18.35 -0.18 10.38
N LEU A 72 -17.44 0.73 10.03
CA LEU A 72 -17.73 2.16 9.95
C LEU A 72 -18.72 2.51 8.84
N VAL A 73 -18.50 1.95 7.66
CA VAL A 73 -19.36 2.14 6.48
C VAL A 73 -20.75 1.57 6.76
N GLU A 74 -20.84 0.38 7.35
CA GLU A 74 -22.11 -0.24 7.74
C GLU A 74 -22.85 0.58 8.80
N LYS A 75 -22.15 1.08 9.81
CA LYS A 75 -22.76 1.91 10.85
C LYS A 75 -23.36 3.18 10.27
N GLU A 76 -22.65 3.88 9.38
CA GLU A 76 -23.20 5.07 8.71
C GLU A 76 -24.35 4.71 7.76
N LEU A 77 -24.27 3.58 7.06
CA LEU A 77 -25.37 3.12 6.20
C LEU A 77 -26.63 2.77 6.99
N ASN A 78 -26.50 2.09 8.12
CA ASN A 78 -27.65 1.76 8.97
C ASN A 78 -28.29 3.02 9.55
N LYS A 79 -27.47 3.98 9.99
CA LYS A 79 -27.95 5.29 10.43
C LYS A 79 -28.74 6.02 9.32
N LEU A 80 -28.23 5.99 8.08
CA LEU A 80 -28.94 6.58 6.93
C LEU A 80 -30.24 5.84 6.61
N LYS A 81 -30.30 4.52 6.76
CA LYS A 81 -31.51 3.70 6.57
C LYS A 81 -32.60 4.04 7.57
N GLU A 82 -32.23 4.23 8.84
CA GLU A 82 -33.16 4.53 9.94
C GLU A 82 -33.74 5.94 9.88
N MET A 83 -33.06 6.89 9.22
CA MET A 83 -33.54 8.27 9.07
C MET A 83 -34.73 8.39 8.11
N SER A 84 -35.64 9.31 8.42
CA SER A 84 -36.69 9.76 7.48
C SER A 84 -36.08 10.47 6.27
N PHE A 85 -36.86 10.63 5.19
CA PHE A 85 -36.38 11.31 3.98
C PHE A 85 -35.84 12.71 4.26
N GLU A 86 -36.58 13.53 5.01
CA GLU A 86 -36.20 14.91 5.33
C GLU A 86 -34.93 14.97 6.20
N GLN A 87 -34.82 14.08 7.20
CA GLN A 87 -33.65 13.97 8.05
C GLN A 87 -32.42 13.53 7.26
N ARG A 88 -32.59 12.59 6.34
CA ARG A 88 -31.53 12.07 5.48
C ARG A 88 -31.02 13.15 4.54
N GLU A 89 -31.90 13.91 3.88
CA GLU A 89 -31.52 15.04 3.02
C GLU A 89 -30.75 16.11 3.79
N HIS A 90 -31.22 16.46 4.99
CA HIS A 90 -30.54 17.41 5.86
C HIS A 90 -29.16 16.89 6.31
N TYR A 91 -29.08 15.61 6.70
CA TYR A 91 -27.83 14.99 7.10
C TYR A 91 -26.81 14.99 5.96
N LEU A 92 -27.23 14.63 4.74
CA LEU A 92 -26.37 14.59 3.56
C LEU A 92 -25.79 15.97 3.21
N ARG A 93 -26.54 17.06 3.43
CA ARG A 93 -26.03 18.43 3.21
C ARG A 93 -24.90 18.80 4.17
N LEU A 94 -25.00 18.36 5.43
CA LEU A 94 -24.06 18.75 6.48
C LEU A 94 -22.87 17.79 6.62
N HIS A 95 -23.00 16.55 6.16
CA HIS A 95 -22.09 15.46 6.50
C HIS A 95 -21.54 14.73 5.27
N THR A 96 -21.24 15.47 4.20
CA THR A 96 -20.64 14.94 2.97
C THR A 96 -19.25 14.34 3.22
N ARG A 97 -18.46 14.93 4.13
CA ARG A 97 -17.14 14.44 4.52
C ARG A 97 -16.92 14.62 6.01
N GLN A 98 -16.60 13.53 6.70
CA GLN A 98 -16.33 13.52 8.13
C GLN A 98 -14.97 12.89 8.41
N VAL A 99 -14.31 13.33 9.48
CA VAL A 99 -13.14 12.64 10.04
C VAL A 99 -13.54 12.01 11.36
N LYS A 100 -13.33 10.70 11.49
CA LYS A 100 -13.57 9.95 12.74
C LYS A 100 -12.30 9.30 13.22
N LYS A 101 -12.07 9.35 14.54
CA LYS A 101 -10.96 8.66 15.18
C LYS A 101 -11.44 7.29 15.66
N LEU A 102 -10.76 6.23 15.24
CA LEU A 102 -11.08 4.85 15.61
C LEU A 102 -9.81 4.11 15.96
N ASN A 103 -9.75 3.55 17.19
CA ASN A 103 -8.56 2.88 17.72
C ASN A 103 -7.27 3.70 17.55
N GLY A 104 -7.35 5.01 17.79
CA GLY A 104 -6.23 5.95 17.66
C GLY A 104 -5.94 6.42 16.23
N ARG A 105 -6.62 5.90 15.20
CA ARG A 105 -6.41 6.24 13.79
C ARG A 105 -7.49 7.17 13.27
N GLU A 106 -7.10 8.23 12.57
CA GLU A 106 -8.03 9.10 11.86
C GLU A 106 -8.46 8.45 10.54
N THR A 107 -9.77 8.37 10.32
CA THR A 107 -10.42 7.81 9.14
C THR A 107 -11.32 8.88 8.55
N ILE A 108 -11.24 9.07 7.24
CA ILE A 108 -12.15 9.93 6.49
C ILE A 108 -13.33 9.07 6.05
N ILE A 109 -14.53 9.57 6.27
CA ILE A 109 -15.79 9.00 5.78
C ILE A 109 -16.40 10.01 4.81
N GLU A 110 -16.72 9.57 3.60
CA GLU A 110 -17.36 10.38 2.58
C GLU A 110 -18.72 9.78 2.21
N ILE A 111 -19.74 10.63 2.18
CA ILE A 111 -21.10 10.25 1.80
C ILE A 111 -21.45 10.98 0.51
N ILE A 112 -21.66 10.21 -0.55
CA ILE A 112 -21.94 10.71 -1.90
C ILE A 112 -23.37 10.31 -2.25
N LYS A 113 -24.22 11.31 -2.50
CA LYS A 113 -25.56 11.11 -3.05
C LYS A 113 -25.45 11.00 -4.57
N GLU A 114 -25.70 9.81 -5.09
CA GLU A 114 -26.02 9.54 -6.50
C GLU A 114 -27.56 9.55 -6.63
N HIS A 115 -28.12 9.89 -7.79
CA HIS A 115 -29.57 10.07 -8.02
C HIS A 115 -30.51 9.23 -7.11
N ASN A 116 -30.48 7.90 -7.24
CA ASN A 116 -31.28 6.97 -6.42
C ASN A 116 -30.43 6.13 -5.44
N ARG A 117 -29.19 6.53 -5.19
CA ARG A 117 -28.24 5.72 -4.40
C ARG A 117 -27.37 6.59 -3.50
N ILE A 118 -27.11 6.13 -2.29
CA ILE A 118 -26.11 6.75 -1.42
C ILE A 118 -24.89 5.85 -1.37
N LYS A 119 -23.73 6.35 -1.80
CA LYS A 119 -22.45 5.67 -1.67
C LYS A 119 -21.73 6.22 -0.45
N VAL A 120 -21.48 5.36 0.53
CA VAL A 120 -20.64 5.67 1.70
C VAL A 120 -19.26 5.08 1.46
N ARG A 121 -18.22 5.89 1.58
CA ARG A 121 -16.81 5.51 1.49
C ARG A 121 -16.11 5.78 2.81
N ALA A 122 -15.18 4.92 3.19
CA ALA A 122 -14.28 5.17 4.31
C ALA A 122 -12.86 4.80 3.92
N PHE A 123 -11.90 5.65 4.33
CA PHE A 123 -10.48 5.40 4.11
C PHE A 123 -9.61 6.05 5.20
N PRO A 124 -8.43 5.51 5.53
CA PRO A 124 -7.53 6.12 6.50
C PRO A 124 -7.11 7.53 6.08
N LYS A 125 -6.93 8.45 7.04
CA LYS A 125 -6.37 9.78 6.76
C LYS A 125 -4.84 9.70 6.62
N THR A 126 -4.39 9.14 5.50
CA THR A 126 -3.00 9.04 5.11
C THR A 126 -2.86 9.44 3.63
N PRO A 127 -1.67 9.82 3.14
CA PRO A 127 -1.47 10.17 1.73
C PRO A 127 -1.90 9.06 0.76
N PHE A 128 -1.82 7.80 1.19
CA PHE A 128 -2.20 6.62 0.42
C PHE A 128 -3.54 6.02 0.87
N GLY A 129 -4.28 6.71 1.73
CA GLY A 129 -5.49 6.17 2.35
C GLY A 129 -6.54 5.73 1.34
N GLN A 130 -6.68 6.46 0.23
CA GLN A 130 -7.61 6.14 -0.85
C GLN A 130 -7.34 4.79 -1.51
N LEU A 131 -6.09 4.29 -1.51
CA LEU A 131 -5.77 2.95 -2.01
C LEU A 131 -6.41 1.84 -1.17
N PHE A 132 -6.76 2.15 0.07
CA PHE A 132 -7.35 1.24 1.04
C PHE A 132 -8.83 1.56 1.30
N GLU A 133 -9.49 2.27 0.36
CA GLU A 133 -10.90 2.65 0.52
C GLU A 133 -11.84 1.44 0.59
N THR A 134 -12.84 1.55 1.44
CA THR A 134 -13.96 0.62 1.52
C THR A 134 -15.23 1.39 1.18
N SER A 135 -16.10 0.84 0.34
CA SER A 135 -17.36 1.49 0.01
C SER A 135 -18.53 0.53 -0.07
N LYS A 136 -19.71 1.02 0.34
CA LYS A 136 -20.99 0.33 0.17
C LYS A 136 -22.05 1.31 -0.32
N LYS A 137 -23.05 0.77 -1.01
CA LYS A 137 -24.14 1.55 -1.62
C LYS A 137 -25.47 1.20 -0.96
N LEU A 138 -26.31 2.21 -0.78
CA LEU A 138 -27.70 2.09 -0.36
C LEU A 138 -28.60 2.53 -1.50
N THR A 139 -29.49 1.66 -1.97
CA THR A 139 -30.56 2.04 -2.90
C THR A 139 -31.69 2.68 -2.09
N LEU A 140 -32.14 3.86 -2.51
CA LEU A 140 -33.29 4.53 -1.94
C LEU A 140 -34.52 4.04 -2.71
N ASN A 141 -35.35 3.21 -2.06
CA ASN A 141 -36.67 2.83 -2.55
C ASN A 141 -37.71 3.87 -2.15
#